data_AF-A0A1F6LNE8-F1
#
_entry.id   AF-A0A1F6LNE8-F1
#
_cell.length_a   1.000
_cell.length_b   1.000
_cell.length_c   1.000
_cell.angle_alpha   90.00
_cell.angle_beta   90.00
_cell.angle_gamma   90.00
#
_symmetry.space_group_name_H-M   'P 1'
#
loop_
_entity.id
_entity.type
_entity.pdbx_description
1 polymer ?
#
loop_
_entity_poly.entity_id
_entity_poly.type
_entity_poly.pdbx_seq_one_letter_code
_entity_poly.pdbx_strand_id
1 'polypeptide(L)'
;MSAQKILTLDELEGAVAEARRAGKRVVMCHGVFDLVHPGHILHFQAARKAGDLLVVTVTPDHFVNKGPGRPVFGQRLRLESLAALECVDYVALNEWPTAIDTIHKIKPSIYVKGSEYADATRDITGKISEEEAAVKAAGGEIKFTYEQTFSSSSLLNEFFRKLPPRAETFLKQFRARFTANDVIEALRGLKTVRVLVIGEAIVDQYCYCAPLGKSPKETIIATKYASEENFAGGSLAVANHVAGFCEQVSLVTYLGHNSPFEDFIRSKLRPNVKLHPVYADDRPTIVKRRYVDPAFLTKMFEVQRLEDTPLPAYLEDEMRAVVSRELQQHDMVIAADFGHGLFTDAVRQVLYDSGKFLAVNTQTNSANLGFNPATKYQKADYVCVHEGELKLALRVQYGDVQTLTGNLRAAVHTPTIVVTRGPNGSLMITHDGGVHEAAALSGNVVDRVGAGDTFFALTAPCVYKRVDPEIVGFVGNCAGAMAVGTVCNREPVDPIAFQKFISHLLA
;
A
#
# COMPACT_ATOMS: atom_id res chain seq x y z
N MET A 1 24.50 -27.32 -15.72
CA MET A 1 24.74 -28.38 -14.71
C MET A 1 23.89 -28.23 -13.43
N SER A 2 23.15 -27.13 -13.20
CA SER A 2 22.32 -26.93 -11.99
C SER A 2 20.98 -27.69 -11.98
N ALA A 3 20.38 -27.97 -13.15
CA ALA A 3 19.05 -28.60 -13.25
C ALA A 3 18.98 -30.02 -12.63
N GLN A 4 20.11 -30.71 -12.48
CA GLN A 4 20.15 -32.06 -11.88
C GLN A 4 19.97 -32.08 -10.35
N LYS A 5 20.11 -30.94 -9.67
CA LYS A 5 19.96 -30.85 -8.21
C LYS A 5 18.57 -30.41 -7.76
N ILE A 6 17.74 -29.90 -8.67
CA ILE A 6 16.39 -29.42 -8.36
C ILE A 6 15.43 -30.59 -8.54
N LEU A 7 14.83 -31.04 -7.43
CA LEU A 7 13.93 -32.19 -7.39
C LEU A 7 12.53 -31.75 -6.92
N THR A 8 11.51 -32.47 -7.37
CA THR A 8 10.20 -32.47 -6.69
C THR A 8 10.32 -33.09 -5.30
N LEU A 9 9.35 -32.84 -4.42
CA LEU A 9 9.39 -33.43 -3.07
C LEU A 9 9.33 -34.97 -3.09
N ASP A 10 8.63 -35.56 -4.06
CA ASP A 10 8.56 -37.02 -4.22
C ASP A 10 9.90 -37.61 -4.70
N GLU A 11 10.54 -36.97 -5.68
CA GLU A 11 11.88 -37.38 -6.14
C GLU A 11 12.92 -37.22 -5.04
N LEU A 12 12.83 -36.13 -4.27
CA LEU A 12 13.71 -35.87 -3.14
C LEU A 12 13.53 -36.91 -2.03
N GLU A 13 12.28 -37.31 -1.73
CA GLU A 13 12.00 -38.39 -0.77
C GLU A 13 12.67 -39.70 -1.21
N GLY A 14 12.56 -40.05 -2.50
CA GLY A 14 13.24 -41.22 -3.08
C GLY A 14 14.77 -41.17 -2.94
N ALA A 15 15.38 -40.05 -3.32
CA ALA A 15 16.83 -39.84 -3.22
C ALA A 15 17.34 -39.89 -1.77
N VAL A 16 16.60 -39.30 -0.85
CA VAL A 16 16.91 -39.33 0.59
C VAL A 16 16.75 -40.73 1.16
N ALA A 17 15.70 -41.47 0.78
CA ALA A 17 15.52 -42.86 1.21
C ALA A 17 16.63 -43.78 0.71
N GLU A 18 17.15 -43.56 -0.49
CA GLU A 18 18.32 -44.27 -1.01
C GLU A 18 19.60 -43.92 -0.24
N ALA A 19 19.86 -42.63 -0.01
CA ALA A 19 21.00 -42.17 0.77
C ALA A 19 20.99 -42.76 2.19
N ARG A 20 19.82 -42.79 2.84
CA ARG A 20 19.65 -43.40 4.16
C ARG A 20 19.88 -44.91 4.15
N ARG A 21 19.39 -45.64 3.13
CA ARG A 21 19.68 -47.08 2.96
C ARG A 21 21.18 -47.34 2.78
N ALA A 22 21.90 -46.40 2.16
CA ALA A 22 23.36 -46.42 2.06
C ALA A 22 24.09 -45.96 3.33
N GLY A 23 23.37 -45.71 4.44
CA GLY A 23 23.95 -45.31 5.73
C GLY A 23 24.39 -43.85 5.82
N LYS A 24 24.04 -43.01 4.83
CA LYS A 24 24.37 -41.58 4.84
C LYS A 24 23.49 -40.79 5.80
N ARG A 25 24.07 -39.82 6.51
CA ARG A 25 23.35 -38.84 7.34
C ARG A 25 22.84 -37.69 6.47
N VAL A 26 21.52 -37.56 6.40
CA VAL A 26 20.87 -36.50 5.59
C VAL A 26 20.62 -35.27 6.46
N VAL A 27 21.11 -34.13 6.00
CA VAL A 27 20.97 -32.82 6.60
C VAL A 27 19.94 -32.02 5.81
N MET A 28 19.04 -31.32 6.49
CA MET A 28 18.04 -30.46 5.86
C MET A 28 18.09 -29.04 6.42
N CYS A 29 18.10 -28.06 5.51
CA CYS A 29 17.82 -26.65 5.80
C CYS A 29 16.48 -26.25 5.14
N HIS A 30 15.77 -25.29 5.72
CA HIS A 30 14.54 -24.75 5.16
C HIS A 30 14.45 -23.24 5.35
N GLY A 31 13.91 -22.54 4.35
CA GLY A 31 13.59 -21.14 4.49
C GLY A 31 13.20 -20.44 3.18
N VAL A 32 13.04 -19.12 3.29
CA VAL A 32 12.73 -18.28 2.13
C VAL A 32 13.97 -18.05 1.26
N PHE A 33 15.15 -17.83 1.85
CA PHE A 33 16.41 -17.56 1.11
C PHE A 33 16.24 -16.54 -0.02
N ASP A 34 15.63 -15.40 0.32
CA ASP A 34 15.19 -14.40 -0.66
C ASP A 34 16.35 -13.90 -1.54
N LEU A 35 17.39 -13.36 -0.90
CA LEU A 35 18.68 -13.08 -1.52
C LEU A 35 19.72 -14.03 -0.91
N VAL A 36 20.33 -14.88 -1.73
CA VAL A 36 21.49 -15.68 -1.32
C VAL A 36 22.70 -14.76 -1.16
N HIS A 37 23.36 -14.84 -0.01
CA HIS A 37 24.50 -13.99 0.35
C HIS A 37 25.54 -14.81 1.15
N PRO A 38 26.75 -14.27 1.42
CA PRO A 38 27.81 -15.03 2.10
C PRO A 38 27.39 -15.70 3.42
N GLY A 39 26.55 -15.03 4.24
CA GLY A 39 25.99 -15.65 5.45
C GLY A 39 25.22 -16.96 5.20
N HIS A 40 24.41 -17.05 4.13
CA HIS A 40 23.74 -18.30 3.76
C HIS A 40 24.73 -19.36 3.27
N ILE A 41 25.75 -18.95 2.51
CA ILE A 41 26.78 -19.88 2.01
C ILE A 41 27.54 -20.51 3.19
N LEU A 42 27.95 -19.70 4.16
CA LEU A 42 28.60 -20.18 5.39
C LEU A 42 27.67 -21.08 6.20
N HIS A 43 26.40 -20.71 6.35
CA HIS A 43 25.38 -21.54 7.00
C HIS A 43 25.24 -22.91 6.33
N PHE A 44 25.11 -22.97 5.01
CA PHE A 44 24.99 -24.23 4.27
C PHE A 44 26.28 -25.05 4.31
N GLN A 45 27.46 -24.42 4.25
CA GLN A 45 28.73 -25.11 4.42
C GLN A 45 28.87 -25.73 5.81
N ALA A 46 28.43 -25.02 6.86
CA ALA A 46 28.39 -25.54 8.22
C ALA A 46 27.37 -26.68 8.35
N ALA A 47 26.17 -26.53 7.79
CA ALA A 47 25.15 -27.58 7.75
C ALA A 47 25.67 -28.85 7.03
N ARG A 48 26.31 -28.68 5.88
CA ARG A 48 26.87 -29.78 5.09
C ARG A 48 27.94 -30.58 5.84
N LYS A 49 28.67 -29.97 6.78
CA LYS A 49 29.65 -30.66 7.65
C LYS A 49 28.99 -31.54 8.72
N ALA A 50 27.71 -31.34 9.02
CA ALA A 50 27.00 -32.10 10.04
C ALA A 50 26.59 -33.50 9.55
N GLY A 51 26.60 -33.75 8.24
CA GLY A 51 26.25 -35.04 7.64
C GLY A 51 26.84 -35.23 6.25
N ASP A 52 26.31 -36.19 5.51
CA ASP A 52 26.88 -36.65 4.25
C ASP A 52 26.17 -36.09 3.01
N LEU A 53 24.96 -35.56 3.19
CA LEU A 53 24.10 -35.05 2.13
C LEU A 53 23.28 -33.87 2.63
N LEU A 54 23.38 -32.70 1.99
CA LEU A 54 22.60 -31.51 2.32
C LEU A 54 21.45 -31.29 1.34
N VAL A 55 20.24 -31.28 1.89
CA VAL A 55 19.01 -30.89 1.21
C VAL A 55 18.61 -29.49 1.67
N VAL A 56 18.25 -28.62 0.73
CA VAL A 56 17.68 -27.31 1.04
C VAL A 56 16.28 -27.20 0.47
N THR A 57 15.31 -26.84 1.30
CA THR A 57 13.92 -26.67 0.85
C THR A 57 13.49 -25.21 0.93
N VAL A 58 12.72 -24.77 -0.07
CA VAL A 58 12.41 -23.36 -0.28
C VAL A 58 10.92 -23.10 -0.10
N THR A 59 10.57 -22.07 0.67
CA THR A 59 9.17 -21.63 0.83
C THR A 59 8.62 -21.04 -0.48
N PRO A 60 7.43 -21.47 -0.98
CA PRO A 60 6.77 -20.90 -2.16
C PRO A 60 6.49 -19.41 -2.05
N ASP A 61 6.50 -18.70 -3.19
CA ASP A 61 6.31 -17.25 -3.24
C ASP A 61 5.04 -16.79 -2.51
N HIS A 62 3.92 -17.51 -2.70
CA HIS A 62 2.62 -17.16 -2.13
C HIS A 62 2.51 -17.36 -0.60
N PHE A 63 3.45 -18.07 0.03
CA PHE A 63 3.51 -18.23 1.48
C PHE A 63 4.54 -17.29 2.15
N VAL A 64 5.29 -16.50 1.38
CA VAL A 64 6.29 -15.57 1.93
C VAL A 64 5.61 -14.31 2.46
N ASN A 65 5.77 -14.06 3.77
CA ASN A 65 5.25 -12.87 4.43
C ASN A 65 6.39 -11.99 5.00
N LYS A 66 7.28 -11.51 4.12
CA LYS A 66 8.43 -10.65 4.49
C LYS A 66 8.23 -9.15 4.19
N GLY A 67 7.00 -8.74 3.90
CA GLY A 67 6.62 -7.37 3.56
C GLY A 67 6.29 -7.15 2.08
N PRO A 68 5.78 -5.97 1.69
CA PRO A 68 5.36 -5.69 0.33
C PRO A 68 6.48 -5.83 -0.71
N GLY A 69 6.19 -6.51 -1.82
CA GLY A 69 7.16 -6.78 -2.89
C GLY A 69 8.20 -7.84 -2.55
N ARG A 70 7.92 -8.72 -1.57
CA ARG A 70 8.79 -9.83 -1.16
C ARG A 70 8.10 -11.18 -1.45
N PRO A 71 8.84 -12.22 -1.89
CA PRO A 71 10.29 -12.22 -2.11
C PRO A 71 10.68 -11.40 -3.33
N VAL A 72 11.89 -10.83 -3.33
CA VAL A 72 12.41 -10.06 -4.47
C VAL A 72 12.74 -11.02 -5.62
N PHE A 73 13.29 -12.18 -5.28
CA PHE A 73 13.61 -13.23 -6.25
C PHE A 73 12.54 -14.32 -6.18
N GLY A 74 11.85 -14.55 -7.30
CA GLY A 74 10.83 -15.59 -7.40
C GLY A 74 11.40 -16.99 -7.12
N GLN A 75 10.54 -17.91 -6.71
CA GLN A 75 10.93 -19.24 -6.24
C GLN A 75 11.84 -20.00 -7.20
N ARG A 76 11.63 -19.87 -8.52
CA ARG A 76 12.48 -20.50 -9.54
C ARG A 76 13.94 -20.02 -9.44
N LEU A 77 14.16 -18.71 -9.35
CA LEU A 77 15.50 -18.13 -9.24
C LEU A 77 16.18 -18.51 -7.93
N ARG A 78 15.42 -18.57 -6.83
CA ARG A 78 15.92 -19.01 -5.52
C ARG A 78 16.36 -20.47 -5.57
N LEU A 79 15.57 -21.37 -6.16
CA LEU A 79 15.94 -22.77 -6.36
C LEU A 79 17.22 -22.90 -7.22
N GLU A 80 17.29 -22.19 -8.34
CA GLU A 80 18.45 -22.20 -9.23
C GLU A 80 19.73 -21.69 -8.54
N SER A 81 19.61 -20.64 -7.73
CA SER A 81 20.74 -20.05 -6.98
C SER A 81 21.28 -21.02 -5.92
N LEU A 82 20.40 -21.69 -5.19
CA LEU A 82 20.77 -22.68 -4.18
C LEU A 82 21.37 -23.94 -4.84
N ALA A 83 20.81 -24.39 -5.95
CA ALA A 83 21.31 -25.54 -6.72
C ALA A 83 22.71 -25.27 -7.32
N ALA A 84 23.06 -24.00 -7.56
CA ALA A 84 24.40 -23.65 -8.03
C ALA A 84 25.48 -23.78 -6.93
N LEU A 85 25.10 -23.85 -5.65
CA LEU A 85 26.06 -23.98 -4.55
C LEU A 85 26.66 -25.38 -4.52
N GLU A 86 27.99 -25.44 -4.40
CA GLU A 86 28.73 -26.70 -4.34
C GLU A 86 28.33 -27.55 -3.12
N CYS A 87 28.15 -26.91 -1.96
CA CYS A 87 27.82 -27.57 -0.70
C CYS A 87 26.37 -28.10 -0.59
N VAL A 88 25.51 -27.79 -1.56
CA VAL A 88 24.12 -28.22 -1.58
C VAL A 88 23.97 -29.38 -2.56
N ASP A 89 23.49 -30.53 -2.08
CA ASP A 89 23.34 -31.73 -2.90
C ASP A 89 21.99 -31.71 -3.65
N TYR A 90 20.89 -31.40 -2.95
CA TYR A 90 19.56 -31.28 -3.56
C TYR A 90 18.80 -30.05 -3.06
N VAL A 91 17.93 -29.52 -3.94
CA VAL A 91 17.01 -28.43 -3.62
C VAL A 91 15.60 -28.81 -4.05
N ALA A 92 14.61 -28.53 -3.21
CA ALA A 92 13.21 -28.73 -3.56
C ALA A 92 12.33 -27.55 -3.13
N LEU A 93 11.24 -27.33 -3.87
CA LEU A 93 10.20 -26.40 -3.47
C LEU A 93 9.29 -27.06 -2.43
N ASN A 94 9.02 -26.37 -1.33
CA ASN A 94 8.07 -26.81 -0.32
C ASN A 94 6.62 -26.67 -0.84
N GLU A 95 5.68 -27.46 -0.34
CA GLU A 95 4.26 -27.35 -0.71
C GLU A 95 3.42 -26.60 0.34
N TRP A 96 3.99 -26.38 1.53
CA TRP A 96 3.28 -25.89 2.70
C TRP A 96 3.79 -24.52 3.18
N PRO A 97 3.05 -23.83 4.07
CA PRO A 97 3.49 -22.58 4.68
C PRO A 97 4.64 -22.77 5.69
N THR A 98 4.88 -23.98 6.17
CA THR A 98 5.95 -24.32 7.14
C THR A 98 6.76 -25.53 6.67
N ALA A 99 7.87 -25.84 7.33
CA ALA A 99 8.69 -27.00 7.02
C ALA A 99 8.15 -28.34 7.57
N ILE A 100 7.12 -28.31 8.42
CA ILE A 100 6.69 -29.45 9.25
C ILE A 100 6.36 -30.69 8.40
N ASP A 101 5.48 -30.54 7.43
CA ASP A 101 5.06 -31.65 6.55
C ASP A 101 6.23 -32.19 5.71
N THR A 102 7.11 -31.29 5.26
CA THR A 102 8.33 -31.69 4.53
C THR A 102 9.32 -32.43 5.42
N ILE A 103 9.44 -32.07 6.69
CA ILE A 103 10.25 -32.82 7.66
C ILE A 103 9.68 -34.23 7.85
N HIS A 104 8.35 -34.38 7.93
CA HIS A 104 7.72 -35.70 8.04
C HIS A 104 7.88 -36.56 6.80
N LYS A 105 7.89 -35.94 5.62
CA LYS A 105 8.09 -36.61 4.33
C LYS A 105 9.55 -37.02 4.13
N ILE A 106 10.48 -36.08 4.28
CA ILE A 106 11.91 -36.29 4.01
C ILE A 106 12.62 -37.06 5.15
N LYS A 107 12.15 -36.89 6.39
CA LYS A 107 12.72 -37.50 7.60
C LYS A 107 14.25 -37.33 7.68
N PRO A 108 14.75 -36.08 7.74
CA PRO A 108 16.17 -35.81 7.80
C PRO A 108 16.78 -36.33 9.10
N SER A 109 18.03 -36.79 9.06
CA SER A 109 18.78 -37.14 10.26
C SER A 109 19.11 -35.90 11.09
N ILE A 110 19.34 -34.77 10.43
CA ILE A 110 19.67 -33.50 11.07
C ILE A 110 18.90 -32.38 10.38
N TYR A 111 18.23 -31.54 11.17
CA TYR A 111 17.61 -30.32 10.70
C TYR A 111 18.40 -29.11 11.21
N VAL A 112 18.90 -28.26 10.30
CA VAL A 112 19.83 -27.18 10.64
C VAL A 112 19.17 -25.82 10.49
N LYS A 113 19.28 -24.99 11.53
CA LYS A 113 18.78 -23.61 11.58
C LYS A 113 19.90 -22.62 11.92
N GLY A 114 19.69 -21.35 11.60
CA GLY A 114 20.59 -20.25 12.00
C GLY A 114 20.49 -19.95 13.50
N SER A 115 21.54 -19.35 14.07
CA SER A 115 21.64 -19.01 15.50
C SER A 115 20.57 -18.00 15.96
N GLU A 116 19.99 -17.24 15.03
CA GLU A 116 18.86 -16.34 15.29
C GLU A 116 17.60 -17.07 15.81
N TYR A 117 17.51 -18.38 15.60
CA TYR A 117 16.42 -19.25 16.04
C TYR A 117 16.76 -20.07 17.30
N ALA A 118 17.95 -19.87 17.89
CA ALA A 118 18.35 -20.57 19.12
C ALA A 118 17.69 -20.01 20.39
N ASP A 119 17.16 -18.78 20.32
CA ASP A 119 16.42 -18.13 21.41
C ASP A 119 14.91 -18.16 21.12
N ALA A 120 14.20 -19.05 21.81
CA ALA A 120 12.75 -19.23 21.65
C ALA A 120 11.94 -17.97 22.01
N THR A 121 12.49 -17.04 22.78
CA THR A 121 11.80 -15.79 23.16
C THR A 121 11.72 -14.76 22.03
N ARG A 122 12.51 -14.95 20.96
CA ARG A 122 12.53 -14.08 19.77
C ARG A 122 11.68 -14.62 18.62
N ASP A 123 11.10 -15.82 18.75
CA ASP A 123 10.19 -16.39 17.77
C ASP A 123 8.75 -15.88 17.98
N ILE A 124 8.40 -14.83 17.25
CA ILE A 124 7.06 -14.23 17.25
C ILE A 124 6.00 -15.24 16.74
N THR A 125 6.41 -16.32 16.03
CA THR A 125 5.50 -17.26 15.39
C THR A 125 5.20 -18.52 16.21
N GLY A 126 6.04 -18.86 17.19
CA GLY A 126 5.94 -20.09 18.00
C GLY A 126 6.22 -21.40 17.24
N LYS A 127 6.48 -21.33 15.93
CA LYS A 127 6.52 -22.49 15.02
C LYS A 127 7.82 -23.29 15.10
N ILE A 128 8.87 -22.74 15.69
CA ILE A 128 10.14 -23.47 15.87
C ILE A 128 9.95 -24.68 16.78
N SER A 129 9.10 -24.55 17.81
CA SER A 129 8.77 -25.65 18.72
C SER A 129 8.07 -26.81 18.01
N GLU A 130 7.20 -26.50 17.04
CA GLU A 130 6.51 -27.48 16.20
C GLU A 130 7.46 -28.15 15.21
N GLU A 131 8.38 -27.40 14.60
CA GLU A 131 9.42 -27.95 13.73
C GLU A 131 10.37 -28.88 14.52
N GLU A 132 10.76 -28.51 15.74
CA GLU A 132 11.60 -29.36 16.60
C GLU A 132 10.88 -30.67 16.98
N ALA A 133 9.58 -30.59 17.30
CA ALA A 133 8.76 -31.77 17.56
C ALA A 133 8.66 -32.67 16.32
N ALA A 134 8.49 -32.10 15.12
CA ALA A 134 8.45 -32.83 13.87
C ALA A 134 9.77 -33.56 13.57
N VAL A 135 10.91 -32.90 13.81
CA VAL A 135 12.24 -33.50 13.63
C VAL A 135 12.46 -34.67 14.59
N LYS A 136 12.12 -34.49 15.88
CA LYS A 136 12.20 -35.56 16.89
C LYS A 136 11.28 -36.74 16.54
N ALA A 137 10.06 -36.48 16.11
CA ALA A 137 9.12 -37.52 15.67
C ALA A 137 9.62 -38.28 14.44
N ALA A 138 10.39 -37.62 13.56
CA ALA A 138 11.06 -38.25 12.42
C ALA A 138 12.36 -39.01 12.80
N GLY A 139 12.77 -38.98 14.07
CA GLY A 139 13.99 -39.60 14.58
C GLY A 139 15.27 -38.82 14.28
N GLY A 140 15.16 -37.52 13.96
CA GLY A 140 16.28 -36.63 13.69
C GLY A 140 16.65 -35.75 14.88
N GLU A 141 17.75 -35.00 14.73
CA GLU A 141 18.21 -33.98 15.70
C GLU A 141 18.19 -32.58 15.08
N ILE A 142 17.94 -31.55 15.90
CA ILE A 142 18.08 -30.15 15.46
C ILE A 142 19.48 -29.62 15.79
N LYS A 143 20.07 -28.83 14.89
CA LYS A 143 21.35 -28.14 15.12
C LYS A 143 21.29 -26.68 14.72
N PHE A 144 22.04 -25.85 15.42
CA PHE A 144 22.17 -24.43 15.14
C PHE A 144 23.58 -24.09 14.65
N THR A 145 23.68 -23.22 13.65
CA THR A 145 24.97 -22.68 13.18
C THR A 145 25.17 -21.27 13.72
N TYR A 146 26.39 -20.93 14.15
CA TYR A 146 26.73 -19.62 14.72
C TYR A 146 27.56 -18.74 13.78
N GLU A 147 27.49 -19.01 12.48
CA GLU A 147 28.18 -18.21 11.46
C GLU A 147 27.62 -16.79 11.40
N GLN A 148 28.38 -15.86 10.79
CA GLN A 148 27.97 -14.46 10.66
C GLN A 148 26.61 -14.36 9.93
N THR A 149 25.59 -13.94 10.67
CA THR A 149 24.23 -13.80 10.16
C THR A 149 24.06 -12.43 9.51
N PHE A 150 23.88 -12.44 8.20
CA PHE A 150 23.27 -11.32 7.49
C PHE A 150 21.81 -11.69 7.23
N SER A 151 20.89 -10.75 7.38
CA SER A 151 19.51 -10.96 6.92
C SER A 151 19.42 -10.48 5.47
N SER A 152 18.86 -11.31 4.57
CA SER A 152 18.54 -10.88 3.20
C SER A 152 17.74 -9.59 3.19
N SER A 153 16.84 -9.39 4.17
CA SER A 153 16.09 -8.16 4.30
C SER A 153 17.00 -6.98 4.61
N SER A 154 17.88 -7.09 5.61
CA SER A 154 18.83 -6.03 5.93
C SER A 154 19.71 -5.66 4.74
N LEU A 155 20.27 -6.64 4.02
CA LEU A 155 21.10 -6.39 2.84
C LEU A 155 20.31 -5.77 1.68
N LEU A 156 19.09 -6.23 1.42
CA LEU A 156 18.24 -5.62 0.39
C LEU A 156 17.84 -4.19 0.76
N ASN A 157 17.64 -3.91 2.04
CA ASN A 157 17.29 -2.58 2.50
C ASN A 157 18.50 -1.64 2.49
N GLU A 158 19.67 -2.13 2.91
CA GLU A 158 20.92 -1.38 2.98
C GLU A 158 21.52 -1.10 1.59
N PHE A 159 21.43 -2.06 0.66
CA PHE A 159 22.14 -1.97 -0.62
C PHE A 159 21.23 -1.85 -1.86
N PHE A 160 19.96 -2.26 -1.80
CA PHE A 160 19.07 -2.34 -2.98
C PHE A 160 17.86 -1.40 -2.95
N ARG A 161 17.45 -0.88 -1.78
CA ARG A 161 16.45 0.20 -1.69
C ARG A 161 17.15 1.52 -1.39
N LYS A 162 17.58 2.23 -2.45
CA LYS A 162 17.96 3.63 -2.29
C LYS A 162 16.69 4.45 -2.09
N LEU A 163 16.26 4.57 -0.84
CA LEU A 163 15.49 5.74 -0.44
C LEU A 163 16.29 6.98 -0.88
N PRO A 164 15.63 8.04 -1.36
CA PRO A 164 16.34 9.27 -1.69
C PRO A 164 17.16 9.74 -0.46
N PRO A 165 18.35 10.35 -0.62
CA PRO A 165 19.16 10.81 0.52
C PRO A 165 18.39 11.71 1.51
N ARG A 166 17.43 12.48 0.99
CA ARG A 166 16.51 13.31 1.80
C ARG A 166 15.63 12.45 2.72
N ALA A 167 15.15 11.31 2.24
CA ALA A 167 14.33 10.38 3.00
C ALA A 167 15.14 9.68 4.10
N GLU A 168 16.38 9.27 3.82
CA GLU A 168 17.27 8.70 4.84
C GLU A 168 17.59 9.71 5.95
N THR A 169 17.91 10.95 5.56
CA THR A 169 18.18 12.04 6.51
C THR A 169 16.95 12.31 7.38
N PHE A 170 15.77 12.40 6.76
CA PHE A 170 14.51 12.58 7.46
C PHE A 170 14.22 11.43 8.45
N LEU A 171 14.36 10.16 8.01
CA LEU A 171 14.12 9.00 8.87
C LEU A 171 15.07 8.97 10.06
N LYS A 172 16.35 9.33 9.87
CA LYS A 172 17.32 9.43 10.98
C LYS A 172 16.88 10.44 12.02
N GLN A 173 16.41 11.63 11.60
CA GLN A 173 15.91 12.67 12.50
C GLN A 173 14.57 12.28 13.15
N PHE A 174 13.71 11.58 12.42
CA PHE A 174 12.43 11.10 12.91
C PHE A 174 12.59 10.04 13.99
N ARG A 175 13.45 9.03 13.76
CA ARG A 175 13.77 7.96 14.72
C ARG A 175 14.40 8.46 16.02
N ALA A 176 15.04 9.63 16.00
CA ALA A 176 15.59 10.25 17.20
C ALA A 176 14.49 10.79 18.15
N ARG A 177 13.25 10.94 17.66
CA ARG A 177 12.13 11.57 18.38
C ARG A 177 10.93 10.65 18.56
N PHE A 178 10.73 9.72 17.62
CA PHE A 178 9.57 8.83 17.61
C PHE A 178 9.98 7.39 17.31
N THR A 179 9.29 6.46 17.95
CA THR A 179 9.39 5.01 17.72
C THR A 179 8.28 4.54 16.78
N ALA A 180 8.42 3.32 16.24
CA ALA A 180 7.34 2.68 15.50
C ALA A 180 6.07 2.53 16.36
N ASN A 181 6.22 2.29 17.66
CA ASN A 181 5.08 2.12 18.55
C ASN A 181 4.29 3.42 18.72
N ASP A 182 4.94 4.58 18.79
CA ASP A 182 4.26 5.88 18.90
C ASP A 182 3.34 6.13 17.70
N VAL A 183 3.83 5.83 16.49
CA VAL A 183 3.04 5.96 15.26
C VAL A 183 1.90 4.94 15.22
N ILE A 184 2.16 3.69 15.61
CA ILE A 184 1.15 2.62 15.60
C ILE A 184 0.03 2.91 16.62
N GLU A 185 0.36 3.41 17.81
CA GLU A 185 -0.62 3.80 18.82
C GLU A 185 -1.47 4.99 18.35
N ALA A 186 -0.87 5.98 17.69
CA ALA A 186 -1.62 7.08 17.08
C ALA A 186 -2.66 6.57 16.06
N LEU A 187 -2.28 5.60 15.22
CA LEU A 187 -3.18 4.96 14.25
C LEU A 187 -4.25 4.10 14.92
N ARG A 188 -3.92 3.35 15.98
CA ARG A 188 -4.90 2.57 16.77
C ARG A 188 -5.96 3.49 17.39
N GLY A 189 -5.55 4.68 17.83
CA GLY A 189 -6.45 5.69 18.39
C GLY A 189 -7.52 6.22 17.42
N LEU A 190 -7.38 5.98 16.11
CA LEU A 190 -8.35 6.37 15.09
C LEU A 190 -9.59 5.47 15.05
N LYS A 191 -9.48 4.25 15.59
CA LYS A 191 -10.52 3.21 15.50
C LYS A 191 -11.91 3.69 15.94
N THR A 192 -11.95 4.54 16.97
CA THR A 192 -13.18 5.06 17.59
C THR A 192 -13.78 6.26 16.86
N VAL A 193 -13.11 6.81 15.85
CA VAL A 193 -13.59 8.01 15.14
C VAL A 193 -14.66 7.60 14.13
N ARG A 194 -15.81 8.29 14.17
CA ARG A 194 -16.89 8.09 13.20
C ARG A 194 -16.73 9.10 12.08
N VAL A 195 -16.44 8.63 10.87
CA VAL A 195 -16.07 9.48 9.74
C VAL A 195 -17.16 9.49 8.67
N LEU A 196 -17.66 10.67 8.32
CA LEU A 196 -18.50 10.87 7.15
C LEU A 196 -17.65 11.30 5.96
N VAL A 197 -17.52 10.46 4.95
CA VAL A 197 -16.90 10.80 3.67
C VAL A 197 -17.98 11.31 2.72
N ILE A 198 -17.73 12.45 2.09
CA ILE A 198 -18.58 13.05 1.07
C ILE A 198 -17.71 13.31 -0.14
N GLY A 199 -18.19 12.95 -1.32
CA GLY A 199 -17.49 13.24 -2.57
C GLY A 199 -17.95 12.38 -3.72
N GLU A 200 -17.47 12.68 -4.91
CA GLU A 200 -17.90 12.00 -6.12
C GLU A 200 -17.36 10.57 -6.22
N ALA A 201 -18.26 9.62 -6.46
CA ALA A 201 -17.90 8.23 -6.74
C ALA A 201 -17.37 8.12 -8.18
N ILE A 202 -16.13 7.68 -8.32
CA ILE A 202 -15.46 7.58 -9.61
C ILE A 202 -15.07 6.13 -9.85
N VAL A 203 -15.42 5.59 -11.01
CA VAL A 203 -14.91 4.31 -11.49
C VAL A 203 -13.72 4.57 -12.40
N ASP A 204 -12.52 4.28 -11.91
CA ASP A 204 -11.32 4.30 -12.74
C ASP A 204 -11.25 2.98 -13.52
N GLN A 205 -11.39 3.05 -14.84
CA GLN A 205 -11.41 1.86 -15.69
C GLN A 205 -10.15 1.79 -16.53
N TYR A 206 -9.40 0.69 -16.44
CA TYR A 206 -8.19 0.48 -17.21
C TYR A 206 -8.53 -0.49 -18.34
N CYS A 207 -8.40 -0.01 -19.58
CA CYS A 207 -8.57 -0.79 -20.79
C CYS A 207 -7.18 -1.13 -21.34
N TYR A 208 -6.72 -2.35 -21.07
CA TYR A 208 -5.40 -2.80 -21.51
C TYR A 208 -5.42 -3.11 -22.99
N CYS A 209 -4.60 -2.39 -23.75
CA CYS A 209 -4.54 -2.48 -25.21
C CYS A 209 -3.09 -2.54 -25.69
N ALA A 210 -2.79 -3.49 -26.59
CA ALA A 210 -1.47 -3.60 -27.20
C ALA A 210 -1.39 -2.74 -28.47
N PRO A 211 -0.36 -1.89 -28.65
CA PRO A 211 -0.20 -1.10 -29.87
C PRO A 211 0.12 -2.02 -31.07
N LEU A 212 -0.59 -1.81 -32.18
CA LEU A 212 -0.37 -2.49 -33.47
C LEU A 212 0.50 -1.66 -34.43
N GLY A 213 0.69 -0.37 -34.15
CA GLY A 213 1.44 0.57 -34.98
C GLY A 213 0.57 1.69 -35.55
N LYS A 214 1.10 2.46 -36.50
CA LYS A 214 0.38 3.57 -37.14
C LYS A 214 -0.75 3.04 -38.03
N SER A 215 -1.93 3.65 -37.92
CA SER A 215 -3.06 3.38 -38.82
C SER A 215 -2.69 3.75 -40.27
N PRO A 216 -3.06 2.92 -41.28
CA PRO A 216 -2.76 3.22 -42.68
C PRO A 216 -3.61 4.39 -43.23
N LYS A 217 -4.72 4.74 -42.56
CA LYS A 217 -5.67 5.77 -43.01
C LYS A 217 -5.57 7.08 -42.25
N GLU A 218 -4.97 7.07 -41.07
CA GLU A 218 -5.00 8.19 -40.11
C GLU A 218 -3.67 8.31 -39.37
N THR A 219 -3.36 9.48 -38.81
CA THR A 219 -2.14 9.67 -37.98
C THR A 219 -2.41 9.32 -36.52
N ILE A 220 -2.86 8.09 -36.29
CA ILE A 220 -3.14 7.53 -34.95
C ILE A 220 -2.48 6.17 -34.78
N ILE A 221 -2.32 5.75 -33.53
CA ILE A 221 -1.87 4.39 -33.18
C ILE A 221 -3.10 3.48 -33.15
N ALA A 222 -3.13 2.46 -34.01
CA ALA A 222 -4.11 1.38 -33.91
C ALA A 222 -3.73 0.47 -32.73
N THR A 223 -4.70 0.05 -31.94
CA THR A 223 -4.47 -0.78 -30.75
C THR A 223 -5.41 -2.00 -30.76
N LYS A 224 -4.94 -3.11 -30.21
CA LYS A 224 -5.73 -4.34 -30.01
C LYS A 224 -6.14 -4.42 -28.55
N TYR A 225 -7.45 -4.56 -28.31
CA TYR A 225 -7.99 -4.82 -26.97
C TYR A 225 -7.45 -6.13 -26.39
N ALA A 226 -7.11 -6.12 -25.10
CA ALA A 226 -6.68 -7.31 -24.36
C ALA A 226 -7.63 -7.62 -23.19
N SER A 227 -7.82 -6.69 -22.26
CA SER A 227 -8.67 -6.87 -21.08
C SER A 227 -9.09 -5.53 -20.48
N GLU A 228 -10.04 -5.56 -19.55
CA GLU A 228 -10.45 -4.40 -18.76
C GLU A 228 -10.46 -4.72 -17.27
N GLU A 229 -10.12 -3.73 -16.45
CA GLU A 229 -10.17 -3.80 -14.99
C GLU A 229 -10.78 -2.50 -14.45
N ASN A 230 -11.70 -2.62 -13.49
CA ASN A 230 -12.34 -1.49 -12.83
C ASN A 230 -11.77 -1.31 -11.42
N PHE A 231 -11.55 -0.07 -11.04
CA PHE A 231 -11.07 0.34 -9.72
C PHE A 231 -12.05 1.31 -9.08
N ALA A 232 -12.23 1.17 -7.76
CA ALA A 232 -13.00 2.11 -6.96
C ALA A 232 -12.13 3.34 -6.69
N GLY A 233 -12.42 4.43 -7.40
CA GLY A 233 -11.72 5.71 -7.32
C GLY A 233 -12.56 6.80 -6.68
N GLY A 234 -12.01 8.01 -6.65
CA GLY A 234 -12.70 9.16 -6.06
C GLY A 234 -12.98 8.96 -4.57
N SER A 235 -14.19 9.35 -4.14
CA SER A 235 -14.60 9.18 -2.74
C SER A 235 -14.71 7.72 -2.28
N LEU A 236 -14.85 6.77 -3.22
CA LEU A 236 -14.87 5.34 -2.91
C LEU A 236 -13.51 4.87 -2.36
N ALA A 237 -12.41 5.32 -2.99
CA ALA A 237 -11.05 5.02 -2.54
C ALA A 237 -10.80 5.63 -1.16
N VAL A 238 -11.13 6.91 -0.99
CA VAL A 238 -10.99 7.63 0.28
C VAL A 238 -11.73 6.90 1.40
N ALA A 239 -13.00 6.54 1.20
CA ALA A 239 -13.77 5.79 2.20
C ALA A 239 -13.15 4.44 2.55
N ASN A 240 -12.66 3.70 1.55
CA ASN A 240 -11.97 2.42 1.77
C ASN A 240 -10.65 2.55 2.53
N HIS A 241 -9.89 3.62 2.30
CA HIS A 241 -8.67 3.89 3.06
C HIS A 241 -8.99 4.21 4.52
N VAL A 242 -9.93 5.13 4.76
CA VAL A 242 -10.37 5.51 6.11
C VAL A 242 -10.91 4.31 6.89
N ALA A 243 -11.71 3.48 6.24
CA ALA A 243 -12.32 2.30 6.85
C ALA A 243 -11.31 1.19 7.23
N GLY A 244 -10.05 1.30 6.81
CA GLY A 244 -8.97 0.49 7.37
C GLY A 244 -8.57 0.89 8.79
N PHE A 245 -8.78 2.14 9.17
CA PHE A 245 -8.31 2.69 10.44
C PHE A 245 -9.44 3.17 11.37
N CYS A 246 -10.65 3.35 10.84
CA CYS A 246 -11.85 3.77 11.58
C CYS A 246 -12.94 2.69 11.48
N GLU A 247 -13.63 2.37 12.58
CA GLU A 247 -14.67 1.33 12.58
C GLU A 247 -15.98 1.77 11.93
N GLN A 248 -16.33 3.05 12.00
CA GLN A 248 -17.60 3.56 11.49
C GLN A 248 -17.34 4.61 10.41
N VAL A 249 -17.59 4.22 9.16
CA VAL A 249 -17.44 5.10 8.00
C VAL A 249 -18.73 5.10 7.21
N SER A 250 -19.26 6.29 6.93
CA SER A 250 -20.35 6.45 5.97
C SER A 250 -19.85 7.21 4.75
N LEU A 251 -20.36 6.84 3.58
CA LEU A 251 -20.03 7.46 2.31
C LEU A 251 -21.29 8.04 1.69
N VAL A 252 -21.36 9.36 1.56
CA VAL A 252 -22.41 10.05 0.81
C VAL A 252 -21.86 10.47 -0.55
N THR A 253 -22.56 10.08 -1.61
CA THR A 253 -22.16 10.33 -3.00
C THR A 253 -23.39 10.35 -3.90
N TYR A 254 -23.22 10.69 -5.19
CA TYR A 254 -24.25 10.43 -6.19
C TYR A 254 -23.85 9.29 -7.13
N LEU A 255 -24.83 8.58 -7.65
CA LEU A 255 -24.67 7.58 -8.71
C LEU A 255 -25.69 7.88 -9.82
N GLY A 256 -25.33 7.61 -11.06
CA GLY A 256 -26.32 7.64 -12.15
C GLY A 256 -27.35 6.53 -11.94
N HIS A 257 -28.61 6.80 -12.25
CA HIS A 257 -29.68 5.82 -12.18
C HIS A 257 -29.36 4.61 -13.07
N ASN A 258 -29.62 3.40 -12.58
CA ASN A 258 -29.32 2.14 -13.28
C ASN A 258 -27.85 2.02 -13.72
N SER A 259 -26.92 2.60 -12.94
CA SER A 259 -25.49 2.52 -13.25
C SER A 259 -25.04 1.07 -13.34
N PRO A 260 -24.38 0.65 -14.44
CA PRO A 260 -23.88 -0.72 -14.58
C PRO A 260 -22.71 -1.01 -13.62
N PHE A 261 -22.23 0.00 -12.89
CA PHE A 261 -21.14 -0.12 -11.93
C PHE A 261 -21.61 -0.18 -10.49
N GLU A 262 -22.91 -0.11 -10.19
CA GLU A 262 -23.38 -0.08 -8.81
C GLU A 262 -23.00 -1.35 -8.03
N ASP A 263 -23.20 -2.54 -8.61
CA ASP A 263 -22.80 -3.81 -7.99
C ASP A 263 -21.29 -3.89 -7.77
N PHE A 264 -20.51 -3.40 -8.74
CA PHE A 264 -19.07 -3.26 -8.61
C PHE A 264 -18.71 -2.34 -7.43
N ILE A 265 -19.33 -1.17 -7.33
CA ILE A 265 -19.06 -0.20 -6.26
C ILE A 265 -19.37 -0.84 -4.90
N ARG A 266 -20.56 -1.44 -4.74
CA ARG A 266 -20.98 -2.08 -3.49
C ARG A 266 -20.05 -3.22 -3.10
N SER A 267 -19.62 -4.05 -4.05
CA SER A 267 -18.70 -5.17 -3.78
C SER A 267 -17.27 -4.73 -3.45
N LYS A 268 -16.84 -3.54 -3.86
CA LYS A 268 -15.50 -3.01 -3.60
C LYS A 268 -15.38 -2.18 -2.32
N LEU A 269 -16.50 -1.79 -1.71
CA LEU A 269 -16.47 -1.10 -0.43
C LEU A 269 -16.13 -2.08 0.71
N ARG A 270 -15.33 -1.63 1.68
CA ARG A 270 -15.07 -2.42 2.89
C ARG A 270 -16.38 -2.67 3.65
N PRO A 271 -16.52 -3.79 4.38
CA PRO A 271 -17.76 -4.15 5.07
C PRO A 271 -18.28 -3.11 6.08
N ASN A 272 -17.38 -2.28 6.62
CA ASN A 272 -17.68 -1.22 7.57
C ASN A 272 -17.91 0.16 6.93
N VAL A 273 -17.98 0.24 5.59
CA VAL A 273 -18.38 1.46 4.87
C VAL A 273 -19.87 1.37 4.55
N LYS A 274 -20.65 2.28 5.13
CA LYS A 274 -22.09 2.42 4.84
C LYS A 274 -22.30 3.39 3.68
N LEU A 275 -22.73 2.88 2.53
CA LEU A 275 -22.98 3.69 1.34
C LEU A 275 -24.38 4.34 1.37
N HIS A 276 -24.41 5.65 1.12
CA HIS A 276 -25.61 6.48 0.98
C HIS A 276 -25.61 7.16 -0.41
N PRO A 277 -26.01 6.43 -1.47
CA PRO A 277 -26.05 6.99 -2.81
C PRO A 277 -27.31 7.83 -2.99
N VAL A 278 -27.15 9.00 -3.61
CA VAL A 278 -28.23 9.79 -4.19
C VAL A 278 -28.29 9.47 -5.68
N TYR A 279 -29.44 9.08 -6.21
CA TYR A 279 -29.55 8.63 -7.60
C TYR A 279 -29.91 9.79 -8.52
N ALA A 280 -29.17 9.92 -9.63
CA ALA A 280 -29.32 11.00 -10.59
C ALA A 280 -29.75 10.50 -11.97
N ASP A 281 -30.76 11.12 -12.55
CA ASP A 281 -31.29 10.75 -13.88
C ASP A 281 -30.61 11.53 -15.01
N ASP A 282 -30.11 12.73 -14.74
CA ASP A 282 -29.50 13.65 -15.70
C ASP A 282 -28.00 13.42 -15.92
N ARG A 283 -27.36 12.59 -15.08
CA ARG A 283 -25.91 12.37 -15.08
C ARG A 283 -25.53 10.92 -14.81
N PRO A 284 -24.51 10.39 -15.48
CA PRO A 284 -24.02 9.04 -15.23
C PRO A 284 -23.19 8.99 -13.93
N THR A 285 -23.00 7.79 -13.38
CA THR A 285 -21.87 7.55 -12.46
C THR A 285 -20.58 7.88 -13.20
N ILE A 286 -19.68 8.63 -12.56
CA ILE A 286 -18.44 9.09 -13.21
C ILE A 286 -17.55 7.89 -13.54
N VAL A 287 -17.13 7.79 -14.80
CA VAL A 287 -16.16 6.79 -15.27
C VAL A 287 -14.99 7.49 -15.92
N LYS A 288 -13.77 7.21 -15.45
CA LYS A 288 -12.52 7.67 -16.06
C LYS A 288 -11.81 6.48 -16.69
N ARG A 289 -12.07 6.25 -17.98
CA ARG A 289 -11.51 5.13 -18.76
C ARG A 289 -10.15 5.49 -19.34
N ARG A 290 -9.10 4.75 -19.00
CA ARG A 290 -7.72 4.94 -19.47
C ARG A 290 -7.33 3.77 -20.35
N TYR A 291 -6.77 4.07 -21.52
CA TYR A 291 -6.24 3.06 -22.43
C TYR A 291 -4.75 2.88 -22.15
N VAL A 292 -4.37 1.67 -21.74
CA VAL A 292 -3.06 1.39 -21.13
C VAL A 292 -2.31 0.34 -21.93
N ASP A 293 -1.06 0.63 -22.28
CA ASP A 293 -0.14 -0.37 -22.81
C ASP A 293 0.34 -1.26 -21.64
N PRO A 294 0.02 -2.58 -21.64
CA PRO A 294 0.36 -3.47 -20.54
C PRO A 294 1.87 -3.70 -20.38
N ALA A 295 2.69 -3.49 -21.41
CA ALA A 295 4.12 -3.77 -21.35
C ALA A 295 4.86 -2.88 -20.34
N PHE A 296 4.43 -1.61 -20.23
CA PHE A 296 5.07 -0.61 -19.37
C PHE A 296 4.09 0.18 -18.50
N LEU A 297 2.81 -0.21 -18.49
CA LEU A 297 1.70 0.52 -17.85
C LEU A 297 1.58 1.98 -18.32
N THR A 298 1.98 2.25 -19.57
CA THR A 298 1.90 3.58 -20.17
C THR A 298 0.45 3.90 -20.53
N LYS A 299 -0.06 5.00 -19.98
CA LYS A 299 -1.40 5.53 -20.29
C LYS A 299 -1.32 6.30 -21.61
N MET A 300 -2.00 5.81 -22.64
CA MET A 300 -1.98 6.42 -23.99
C MET A 300 -2.93 7.62 -24.08
N PHE A 301 -4.17 7.45 -23.63
CA PHE A 301 -5.19 8.50 -23.54
C PHE A 301 -6.30 8.07 -22.57
N GLU A 302 -7.20 8.99 -22.24
CA GLU A 302 -8.37 8.72 -21.41
C GLU A 302 -9.66 9.27 -22.02
N VAL A 303 -10.77 8.63 -21.69
CA VAL A 303 -12.14 9.06 -22.03
C VAL A 303 -12.92 9.13 -20.73
N GLN A 304 -13.48 10.30 -20.43
CA GLN A 304 -14.27 10.53 -19.23
C GLN A 304 -15.76 10.53 -19.58
N ARG A 305 -16.56 9.79 -18.82
CA ARG A 305 -18.03 9.84 -18.85
C ARG A 305 -18.48 10.48 -17.55
N LEU A 306 -18.93 11.73 -17.63
CA LEU A 306 -19.32 12.52 -16.48
C LEU A 306 -20.24 13.66 -16.91
N GLU A 307 -20.83 14.32 -15.92
CA GLU A 307 -21.50 15.61 -16.02
C GLU A 307 -20.80 16.54 -15.03
N ASP A 308 -20.18 17.62 -15.51
CA ASP A 308 -19.36 18.55 -14.71
C ASP A 308 -20.11 19.82 -14.32
N THR A 309 -21.42 19.87 -14.53
CA THR A 309 -22.27 20.93 -13.99
C THR A 309 -22.66 20.70 -12.52
N PRO A 310 -22.93 21.78 -11.77
CA PRO A 310 -23.50 21.70 -10.42
C PRO A 310 -24.75 20.79 -10.35
N LEU A 311 -25.02 20.25 -9.16
CA LEU A 311 -26.24 19.44 -8.95
C LEU A 311 -27.50 20.28 -9.30
N PRO A 312 -28.47 19.72 -10.03
CA PRO A 312 -29.78 20.35 -10.20
C PRO A 312 -30.51 20.41 -8.86
N ALA A 313 -31.44 21.35 -8.71
CA ALA A 313 -32.11 21.64 -7.44
C ALA A 313 -32.70 20.40 -6.75
N TYR A 314 -33.36 19.51 -7.49
CA TYR A 314 -33.96 18.29 -6.93
C TYR A 314 -32.90 17.37 -6.27
N LEU A 315 -31.74 17.23 -6.91
CA LEU A 315 -30.65 16.38 -6.47
C LEU A 315 -29.85 17.04 -5.34
N GLU A 316 -29.70 18.37 -5.41
CA GLU A 316 -29.10 19.17 -4.35
C GLU A 316 -29.90 19.08 -3.04
N ASP A 317 -31.23 19.17 -3.11
CA ASP A 317 -32.09 19.06 -1.93
C ASP A 317 -32.02 17.67 -1.28
N GLU A 318 -32.02 16.61 -2.10
CA GLU A 318 -31.83 15.24 -1.60
C GLU A 318 -30.44 15.05 -0.99
N MET A 319 -29.39 15.53 -1.67
CA MET A 319 -28.02 15.49 -1.16
C MET A 319 -27.91 16.21 0.19
N ARG A 320 -28.47 17.41 0.32
CA ARG A 320 -28.48 18.18 1.58
C ARG A 320 -29.23 17.44 2.69
N ALA A 321 -30.35 16.79 2.38
CA ALA A 321 -31.11 16.01 3.35
C ALA A 321 -30.31 14.80 3.86
N VAL A 322 -29.68 14.04 2.96
CA VAL A 322 -28.82 12.89 3.32
C VAL A 322 -27.62 13.34 4.14
N VAL A 323 -26.88 14.36 3.68
CA VAL A 323 -25.73 14.92 4.39
C VAL A 323 -26.12 15.39 5.79
N SER A 324 -27.21 16.16 5.94
CA SER A 324 -27.68 16.66 7.24
C SER A 324 -27.99 15.53 8.22
N ARG A 325 -28.62 14.45 7.74
CA ARG A 325 -28.92 13.27 8.57
C ARG A 325 -27.65 12.57 9.03
N GLU A 326 -26.71 12.32 8.12
CA GLU A 326 -25.48 11.59 8.46
C GLU A 326 -24.54 12.43 9.33
N LEU A 327 -24.50 13.76 9.18
CA LEU A 327 -23.69 14.65 10.02
C LEU A 327 -23.96 14.47 11.53
N GLN A 328 -25.19 14.18 11.91
CA GLN A 328 -25.56 13.97 13.32
C GLN A 328 -24.94 12.68 13.91
N GLN A 329 -24.62 11.71 13.07
CA GLN A 329 -24.13 10.39 13.48
C GLN A 329 -22.59 10.29 13.50
N HIS A 330 -21.89 11.28 12.95
CA HIS A 330 -20.44 11.25 12.76
C HIS A 330 -19.74 12.36 13.54
N ASP A 331 -18.46 12.14 13.81
CA ASP A 331 -17.61 13.05 14.58
C ASP A 331 -16.90 14.07 13.69
N MET A 332 -16.54 13.66 12.48
CA MET A 332 -15.84 14.47 11.48
C MET A 332 -16.34 14.18 10.07
N VAL A 333 -16.05 15.13 9.18
CA VAL A 333 -16.36 15.08 7.76
C VAL A 333 -15.07 15.13 6.94
N ILE A 334 -15.00 14.26 5.94
CA ILE A 334 -14.00 14.30 4.87
C ILE A 334 -14.72 14.68 3.59
N ALA A 335 -14.47 15.90 3.10
CA ALA A 335 -14.93 16.38 1.80
C ALA A 335 -13.83 16.14 0.75
N ALA A 336 -13.99 15.07 -0.03
CA ALA A 336 -13.13 14.72 -1.16
C ALA A 336 -13.75 15.28 -2.44
N ASP A 337 -13.37 16.51 -2.80
CA ASP A 337 -13.98 17.29 -3.87
C ASP A 337 -13.19 17.15 -5.17
N PHE A 338 -13.70 16.32 -6.08
CA PHE A 338 -13.09 16.11 -7.39
C PHE A 338 -13.54 17.15 -8.42
N GLY A 339 -14.42 18.09 -8.04
CA GLY A 339 -14.87 19.20 -8.85
C GLY A 339 -15.77 18.78 -10.01
N HIS A 340 -16.71 17.87 -9.74
CA HIS A 340 -17.72 17.40 -10.69
C HIS A 340 -19.15 17.72 -10.19
N GLY A 341 -19.30 18.87 -9.54
CA GLY A 341 -20.60 19.48 -9.24
C GLY A 341 -21.26 19.10 -7.91
N LEU A 342 -20.74 18.13 -7.15
CA LEU A 342 -21.37 17.68 -5.90
C LEU A 342 -21.37 18.76 -4.81
N PHE A 343 -20.24 19.44 -4.65
CA PHE A 343 -20.08 20.49 -3.64
C PHE A 343 -20.54 21.83 -4.18
N THR A 344 -21.85 22.06 -4.18
CA THR A 344 -22.45 23.38 -4.42
C THR A 344 -22.32 24.28 -3.19
N ASP A 345 -22.68 25.56 -3.31
CA ASP A 345 -22.70 26.48 -2.17
C ASP A 345 -23.66 26.00 -1.08
N ALA A 346 -24.83 25.48 -1.45
CA ALA A 346 -25.81 24.99 -0.50
C ALA A 346 -25.34 23.75 0.25
N VAL A 347 -24.66 22.80 -0.43
CA VAL A 347 -24.05 21.64 0.23
C VAL A 347 -22.93 22.08 1.17
N ARG A 348 -22.04 22.99 0.74
CA ARG A 348 -20.98 23.54 1.61
C ARG A 348 -21.54 24.23 2.85
N GLN A 349 -22.64 24.98 2.70
CA GLN A 349 -23.28 25.67 3.81
C GLN A 349 -23.78 24.69 4.88
N VAL A 350 -24.37 23.56 4.47
CA VAL A 350 -24.76 22.48 5.40
C VAL A 350 -23.57 21.94 6.19
N LEU A 351 -22.40 21.79 5.55
CA LEU A 351 -21.18 21.35 6.25
C LEU A 351 -20.73 22.38 7.28
N TYR A 352 -20.76 23.67 6.95
CA TYR A 352 -20.37 24.74 7.87
C TYR A 352 -21.31 24.89 9.06
N ASP A 353 -22.62 24.80 8.80
CA ASP A 353 -23.65 24.94 9.85
C ASP A 353 -23.64 23.76 10.83
N SER A 354 -23.05 22.62 10.43
CA SER A 354 -22.94 21.44 11.28
C SER A 354 -22.00 21.61 12.48
N GLY A 355 -21.01 22.51 12.38
CA GLY A 355 -19.93 22.66 13.37
C GLY A 355 -19.05 21.41 13.55
N LYS A 356 -19.17 20.40 12.68
CA LYS A 356 -18.32 19.21 12.69
C LYS A 356 -16.94 19.53 12.12
N PHE A 357 -15.92 18.80 12.58
CA PHE A 357 -14.58 18.93 12.03
C PHE A 357 -14.60 18.64 10.54
N LEU A 358 -14.15 19.59 9.72
CA LEU A 358 -14.20 19.52 8.27
C LEU A 358 -12.79 19.42 7.67
N ALA A 359 -12.45 18.23 7.17
CA ALA A 359 -11.27 18.00 6.36
C ALA A 359 -11.62 18.12 4.88
N VAL A 360 -10.84 18.89 4.11
CA VAL A 360 -11.09 19.15 2.69
C VAL A 360 -9.89 18.77 1.85
N ASN A 361 -10.14 18.07 0.77
CA ASN A 361 -9.22 17.96 -0.36
C ASN A 361 -9.96 18.39 -1.62
N THR A 362 -9.36 19.31 -2.38
CA THR A 362 -9.88 19.75 -3.68
C THR A 362 -8.93 19.32 -4.76
N GLN A 363 -9.37 18.44 -5.65
CA GLN A 363 -8.52 17.94 -6.71
C GLN A 363 -8.70 18.75 -8.00
N THR A 364 -7.57 19.07 -8.63
CA THR A 364 -7.55 19.54 -10.02
C THR A 364 -7.42 18.36 -10.99
N ASN A 365 -8.25 18.34 -12.03
CA ASN A 365 -8.19 17.35 -13.11
C ASN A 365 -8.46 17.99 -14.47
N SER A 366 -8.39 17.17 -15.54
CA SER A 366 -8.53 17.60 -16.93
C SER A 366 -9.84 18.34 -17.22
N ALA A 367 -10.92 18.07 -16.49
CA ALA A 367 -12.23 18.71 -16.70
C ALA A 367 -12.37 20.06 -15.98
N ASN A 368 -11.54 20.34 -14.96
CA ASN A 368 -11.70 21.52 -14.10
C ASN A 368 -10.38 22.25 -13.80
N LEU A 369 -9.41 22.18 -14.71
CA LEU A 369 -8.07 22.74 -14.54
C LEU A 369 -8.10 24.21 -14.05
N GLY A 370 -7.82 24.42 -12.77
CA GLY A 370 -7.84 25.74 -12.12
C GLY A 370 -9.19 26.27 -11.66
N PHE A 371 -10.27 25.50 -11.81
CA PHE A 371 -11.65 25.88 -11.47
C PHE A 371 -12.22 25.15 -10.25
N ASN A 372 -11.45 24.25 -9.63
CA ASN A 372 -11.79 23.62 -8.35
C ASN A 372 -10.82 24.01 -7.21
N PRO A 373 -10.65 25.30 -6.87
CA PRO A 373 -9.66 25.71 -5.87
C PRO A 373 -10.15 25.50 -4.44
N ALA A 374 -9.22 25.21 -3.52
CA ALA A 374 -9.50 25.13 -2.08
C ALA A 374 -10.04 26.43 -1.47
N THR A 375 -9.87 27.58 -2.14
CA THR A 375 -10.36 28.89 -1.68
C THR A 375 -11.87 28.99 -1.56
N LYS A 376 -12.63 28.05 -2.14
CA LYS A 376 -14.08 27.94 -1.91
C LYS A 376 -14.43 27.34 -0.54
N TYR A 377 -13.45 26.82 0.20
CA TYR A 377 -13.63 26.23 1.53
C TYR A 377 -13.10 27.12 2.66
N GLN A 378 -13.81 28.20 2.99
CA GLN A 378 -13.32 29.23 3.93
C GLN A 378 -13.45 28.88 5.43
N LYS A 379 -14.00 27.71 5.77
CA LYS A 379 -14.22 27.26 7.16
C LYS A 379 -13.78 25.80 7.38
N ALA A 380 -12.83 25.31 6.60
CA ALA A 380 -12.28 23.97 6.81
C ALA A 380 -11.30 23.97 8.00
N ASP A 381 -11.31 22.92 8.80
CA ASP A 381 -10.36 22.74 9.92
C ASP A 381 -9.01 22.17 9.45
N TYR A 382 -9.06 21.40 8.36
CA TYR A 382 -7.91 20.81 7.71
C TYR A 382 -8.06 20.88 6.19
N VAL A 383 -7.06 21.42 5.51
CA VAL A 383 -7.00 21.43 4.04
C VAL A 383 -5.78 20.64 3.58
N CYS A 384 -5.98 19.69 2.67
CA CYS A 384 -4.90 18.97 2.01
C CYS A 384 -4.97 19.22 0.51
N VAL A 385 -3.89 19.71 -0.10
CA VAL A 385 -3.81 19.94 -1.54
C VAL A 385 -2.45 19.51 -2.09
N HIS A 386 -2.36 19.37 -3.39
CA HIS A 386 -1.09 19.22 -4.09
C HIS A 386 -0.45 20.60 -4.40
N GLU A 387 0.87 20.65 -4.56
CA GLU A 387 1.59 21.90 -4.89
C GLU A 387 1.05 22.58 -6.16
N GLY A 388 0.63 21.80 -7.15
CA GLY A 388 -0.03 22.34 -8.35
C GLY A 388 -1.37 23.00 -8.05
N GLU A 389 -2.18 22.40 -7.18
CA GLU A 389 -3.48 22.94 -6.74
C GLU A 389 -3.30 24.20 -5.88
N LEU A 390 -2.28 24.22 -5.01
CA LEU A 390 -1.86 25.41 -4.26
C LEU A 390 -1.58 26.59 -5.21
N LYS A 391 -0.77 26.35 -6.25
CA LYS A 391 -0.41 27.36 -7.25
C LYS A 391 -1.61 27.85 -8.04
N LEU A 392 -2.50 26.93 -8.46
CA LEU A 392 -3.74 27.27 -9.15
C LEU A 392 -4.69 28.08 -8.27
N ALA A 393 -4.86 27.70 -7.00
CA ALA A 393 -5.73 28.39 -6.05
C ALA A 393 -5.27 29.83 -5.79
N LEU A 394 -3.96 30.06 -5.73
CA LEU A 394 -3.36 31.39 -5.55
C LEU A 394 -3.12 32.14 -6.87
N ARG A 395 -3.33 31.49 -8.02
CA ARG A 395 -3.05 32.02 -9.37
C ARG A 395 -1.60 32.50 -9.53
N VAL A 396 -0.66 31.71 -9.02
CA VAL A 396 0.79 31.96 -9.11
C VAL A 396 1.50 30.81 -9.81
N GLN A 397 2.52 31.13 -10.61
CA GLN A 397 3.33 30.12 -11.29
C GLN A 397 4.57 29.71 -10.48
N TYR A 398 5.18 30.67 -9.80
CA TYR A 398 6.44 30.53 -9.06
C TYR A 398 6.29 31.05 -7.63
N GLY A 399 7.12 30.54 -6.73
CA GLY A 399 7.17 30.97 -5.34
C GLY A 399 7.70 29.87 -4.43
N ASP A 400 8.17 30.27 -3.25
CA ASP A 400 8.54 29.35 -2.19
C ASP A 400 7.29 28.64 -1.64
N VAL A 401 7.34 27.30 -1.55
CA VAL A 401 6.16 26.49 -1.22
C VAL A 401 5.67 26.77 0.19
N GLN A 402 6.57 26.99 1.16
CA GLN A 402 6.18 27.31 2.53
C GLN A 402 5.40 28.64 2.59
N THR A 403 5.94 29.67 1.93
CA THR A 403 5.30 30.99 1.83
C THR A 403 3.93 30.90 1.17
N LEU A 404 3.85 30.22 0.02
CA LEU A 404 2.57 30.01 -0.67
C LEU A 404 1.58 29.23 0.19
N THR A 405 2.03 28.20 0.91
CA THR A 405 1.20 27.42 1.83
C THR A 405 0.62 28.32 2.93
N GLY A 406 1.43 29.22 3.49
CA GLY A 406 0.97 30.23 4.46
C GLY A 406 -0.09 31.17 3.88
N ASN A 407 0.11 31.63 2.64
CA ASN A 407 -0.85 32.50 1.95
C ASN A 407 -2.19 31.80 1.71
N LEU A 408 -2.17 30.55 1.24
CA LEU A 408 -3.40 29.79 1.03
C LEU A 408 -4.09 29.49 2.36
N ARG A 409 -3.34 29.10 3.41
CA ARG A 409 -3.87 28.90 4.75
C ARG A 409 -4.65 30.11 5.24
N ALA A 410 -4.09 31.30 5.07
CA ALA A 410 -4.74 32.56 5.43
C ALA A 410 -6.00 32.81 4.57
N ALA A 411 -5.93 32.59 3.25
CA ALA A 411 -7.06 32.80 2.35
C ALA A 411 -8.25 31.86 2.61
N VAL A 412 -8.00 30.62 3.05
CA VAL A 412 -9.04 29.64 3.40
C VAL A 412 -9.41 29.65 4.88
N HIS A 413 -8.72 30.45 5.70
CA HIS A 413 -8.89 30.53 7.16
C HIS A 413 -8.81 29.17 7.88
N THR A 414 -8.00 28.24 7.37
CA THR A 414 -7.84 26.91 8.00
C THR A 414 -6.80 26.94 9.13
N PRO A 415 -7.07 26.34 10.30
CA PRO A 415 -6.07 26.12 11.33
C PRO A 415 -4.87 25.34 10.78
N THR A 416 -5.13 24.27 10.03
CA THR A 416 -4.10 23.34 9.55
C THR A 416 -4.19 23.16 8.04
N ILE A 417 -3.05 23.24 7.36
CA ILE A 417 -2.95 22.95 5.92
C ILE A 417 -1.78 22.00 5.67
N VAL A 418 -1.94 21.08 4.73
CA VAL A 418 -0.87 20.24 4.20
C VAL A 418 -0.81 20.38 2.69
N VAL A 419 0.41 20.51 2.17
CA VAL A 419 0.71 20.51 0.75
C VAL A 419 1.58 19.31 0.41
N THR A 420 1.06 18.42 -0.44
CA THR A 420 1.82 17.31 -1.01
C THR A 420 2.65 17.80 -2.20
N ARG A 421 3.89 17.32 -2.31
CA ARG A 421 4.92 17.80 -3.25
C ARG A 421 5.54 16.66 -4.07
N GLY A 422 4.77 15.59 -4.29
CA GLY A 422 5.20 14.38 -5.01
C GLY A 422 6.53 13.83 -4.46
N PRO A 423 7.61 13.78 -5.27
CA PRO A 423 8.91 13.26 -4.83
C PRO A 423 9.56 14.06 -3.69
N ASN A 424 9.11 15.29 -3.44
CA ASN A 424 9.59 16.14 -2.35
C ASN A 424 8.84 15.93 -1.02
N GLY A 425 7.94 14.95 -0.96
CA GLY A 425 7.17 14.59 0.22
C GLY A 425 6.04 15.58 0.51
N SER A 426 5.93 16.09 1.74
CA SER A 426 4.88 17.03 2.13
C SER A 426 5.38 18.14 3.05
N LEU A 427 4.64 19.24 3.10
CA LEU A 427 4.81 20.36 4.03
C LEU A 427 3.49 20.64 4.73
N MET A 428 3.51 20.77 6.05
CA MET A 428 2.37 21.05 6.90
C MET A 428 2.58 22.37 7.64
N ILE A 429 1.54 23.21 7.70
CA ILE A 429 1.49 24.37 8.60
C ILE A 429 0.32 24.20 9.56
N THR A 430 0.62 24.26 10.86
CA THR A 430 -0.34 24.06 11.95
C THR A 430 -0.93 25.37 12.47
N HIS A 431 -1.92 25.25 13.37
CA HIS A 431 -2.67 26.37 13.94
C HIS A 431 -1.80 27.44 14.61
N ASP A 432 -0.71 27.03 15.25
CA ASP A 432 0.31 27.85 15.91
C ASP A 432 1.37 28.44 14.96
N GLY A 433 1.27 28.13 13.66
CA GLY A 433 2.27 28.55 12.65
C GLY A 433 3.49 27.63 12.56
N GLY A 434 3.51 26.52 13.31
CA GLY A 434 4.53 25.48 13.19
C GLY A 434 4.61 24.95 11.76
N VAL A 435 5.83 24.79 11.25
CA VAL A 435 6.09 24.25 9.91
C VAL A 435 6.76 22.89 10.04
N HIS A 436 6.14 21.87 9.46
CA HIS A 436 6.61 20.48 9.56
C HIS A 436 6.75 19.90 8.16
N GLU A 437 7.94 19.39 7.84
CA GLU A 437 8.20 18.72 6.58
C GLU A 437 8.41 17.22 6.77
N ALA A 438 7.92 16.44 5.82
CA ALA A 438 8.22 15.03 5.71
C ALA A 438 8.69 14.68 4.30
N ALA A 439 9.66 13.80 4.19
CA ALA A 439 10.22 13.35 2.92
C ALA A 439 9.34 12.27 2.27
N ALA A 440 9.39 12.14 0.94
CA ALA A 440 8.77 11.02 0.25
C ALA A 440 9.51 9.72 0.60
N LEU A 441 8.76 8.68 0.97
CA LEU A 441 9.31 7.41 1.50
C LEU A 441 9.25 6.26 0.48
N SER A 442 9.18 6.58 -0.81
CA SER A 442 9.22 5.59 -1.90
C SER A 442 10.42 5.84 -2.83
N GLY A 443 11.11 4.76 -3.18
CA GLY A 443 12.16 4.75 -4.21
C GLY A 443 11.69 4.26 -5.58
N ASN A 444 10.55 3.55 -5.65
CA ASN A 444 10.02 2.96 -6.88
C ASN A 444 8.54 3.35 -7.05
N VAL A 445 8.20 3.94 -8.20
CA VAL A 445 6.84 4.40 -8.51
C VAL A 445 6.28 3.52 -9.64
N VAL A 446 5.21 2.79 -9.35
CA VAL A 446 4.46 1.97 -10.33
C VAL A 446 3.35 2.80 -10.96
N ASP A 447 2.52 3.44 -10.13
CA ASP A 447 1.48 4.37 -10.57
C ASP A 447 1.38 5.54 -9.58
N ARG A 448 0.94 6.72 -10.02
CA ARG A 448 0.78 7.89 -9.12
C ARG A 448 -0.67 8.18 -8.78
N VAL A 449 -1.61 7.56 -9.50
CA VAL A 449 -3.05 7.79 -9.32
C VAL A 449 -3.47 7.38 -7.90
N GLY A 450 -4.16 8.26 -7.18
CA GLY A 450 -4.71 7.98 -5.84
C GLY A 450 -3.74 8.18 -4.67
N ALA A 451 -2.47 8.52 -4.90
CA ALA A 451 -1.50 8.73 -3.82
C ALA A 451 -1.85 9.92 -2.91
N GLY A 452 -2.38 11.01 -3.50
CA GLY A 452 -2.89 12.17 -2.76
C GLY A 452 -4.13 11.84 -1.93
N ASP A 453 -5.07 11.10 -2.52
CA ASP A 453 -6.29 10.64 -1.85
C ASP A 453 -5.95 9.74 -0.65
N THR A 454 -4.99 8.83 -0.84
CA THR A 454 -4.50 7.93 0.21
C THR A 454 -3.82 8.71 1.34
N PHE A 455 -2.97 9.70 0.99
CA PHE A 455 -2.35 10.60 1.96
C PHE A 455 -3.45 11.29 2.79
N PHE A 456 -4.39 11.96 2.12
CA PHE A 456 -5.45 12.73 2.75
C PHE A 456 -6.36 11.88 3.63
N ALA A 457 -6.76 10.69 3.16
CA ALA A 457 -7.61 9.77 3.88
C ALA A 457 -7.02 9.34 5.23
N LEU A 458 -5.70 9.16 5.32
CA LEU A 458 -5.03 8.77 6.56
C LEU A 458 -4.67 9.96 7.44
N THR A 459 -4.32 11.13 6.86
CA THR A 459 -3.94 12.29 7.67
C THR A 459 -5.14 13.02 8.27
N ALA A 460 -6.29 13.08 7.59
CA ALA A 460 -7.48 13.76 8.08
C ALA A 460 -7.93 13.30 9.49
N PRO A 461 -8.12 11.99 9.76
CA PRO A 461 -8.48 11.53 11.11
C PRO A 461 -7.34 11.72 12.13
N CYS A 462 -6.07 11.68 11.70
CA CYS A 462 -4.93 12.00 12.59
C CYS A 462 -4.96 13.46 13.05
N VAL A 463 -5.23 14.41 12.14
CA VAL A 463 -5.35 15.83 12.48
C VAL A 463 -6.56 16.07 13.39
N TYR A 464 -7.70 15.42 13.12
CA TYR A 464 -8.87 15.46 14.00
C TYR A 464 -8.53 15.01 15.44
N LYS A 465 -7.75 13.93 15.57
CA LYS A 465 -7.29 13.40 16.87
C LYS A 465 -6.12 14.18 17.48
N ARG A 466 -5.68 15.27 16.85
CA ARG A 466 -4.55 16.10 17.29
C ARG A 466 -3.25 15.29 17.48
N VAL A 467 -3.03 14.31 16.61
CA VAL A 467 -1.77 13.58 16.53
C VAL A 467 -0.63 14.57 16.22
N ASP A 468 0.56 14.29 16.76
CA ASP A 468 1.75 15.11 16.52
C ASP A 468 1.95 15.39 15.01
N PRO A 469 2.14 16.66 14.59
CA PRO A 469 2.24 17.03 13.17
C PRO A 469 3.33 16.28 12.40
N GLU A 470 4.43 15.90 13.06
CA GLU A 470 5.50 15.13 12.43
C GLU A 470 5.08 13.69 12.18
N ILE A 471 4.34 13.09 13.11
CA ILE A 471 3.71 11.78 12.92
C ILE A 471 2.69 11.86 11.79
N VAL A 472 1.86 12.92 11.72
CA VAL A 472 0.91 13.14 10.61
C VAL A 472 1.64 13.16 9.27
N GLY A 473 2.71 13.95 9.16
CA GLY A 473 3.54 14.03 7.95
C GLY A 473 4.16 12.68 7.58
N PHE A 474 4.71 11.96 8.56
CA PHE A 474 5.28 10.62 8.35
C PHE A 474 4.23 9.60 7.89
N VAL A 475 3.07 9.54 8.54
CA VAL A 475 1.95 8.65 8.17
C VAL A 475 1.48 8.93 6.76
N GLY A 476 1.24 10.20 6.42
CA GLY A 476 0.80 10.58 5.08
C GLY A 476 1.81 10.16 4.00
N ASN A 477 3.11 10.38 4.22
CA ASN A 477 4.14 9.99 3.26
C ASN A 477 4.34 8.47 3.19
N CYS A 478 4.11 7.72 4.27
CA CYS A 478 4.06 6.26 4.21
C CYS A 478 2.88 5.79 3.37
N ALA A 479 1.71 6.41 3.55
CA ALA A 479 0.48 6.09 2.84
C ALA A 479 0.64 6.33 1.33
N GLY A 480 1.17 7.51 0.97
CA GLY A 480 1.52 7.83 -0.40
C GLY A 480 2.58 6.88 -0.98
N ALA A 481 3.60 6.50 -0.21
CA ALA A 481 4.63 5.56 -0.66
C ALA A 481 4.08 4.16 -0.98
N MET A 482 3.13 3.66 -0.19
CA MET A 482 2.46 2.38 -0.47
C MET A 482 1.52 2.48 -1.67
N ALA A 483 0.73 3.56 -1.76
CA ALA A 483 -0.18 3.79 -2.88
C ALA A 483 0.55 3.85 -4.22
N VAL A 484 1.72 4.51 -4.28
CA VAL A 484 2.48 4.58 -5.54
C VAL A 484 3.13 3.26 -5.96
N GLY A 485 3.18 2.28 -5.04
CA GLY A 485 3.69 0.94 -5.30
C GLY A 485 2.67 -0.01 -5.92
N THR A 486 1.40 0.41 -6.01
CA THR A 486 0.30 -0.38 -6.59
C THR A 486 -0.24 0.27 -7.86
N VAL A 487 -0.90 -0.53 -8.71
CA VAL A 487 -1.59 -0.01 -9.88
C VAL A 487 -2.90 0.64 -9.43
N CYS A 488 -3.03 1.95 -9.62
CA CYS A 488 -4.22 2.72 -9.23
C CYS A 488 -4.64 2.41 -7.77
N ASN A 489 -5.94 2.40 -7.49
CA ASN A 489 -6.53 2.05 -6.20
C ASN A 489 -6.88 0.56 -6.11
N ARG A 490 -6.03 -0.33 -6.66
CA ARG A 490 -6.30 -1.78 -6.71
C ARG A 490 -6.59 -2.37 -5.33
N GLU A 491 -5.81 -1.98 -4.34
CA GLU A 491 -6.00 -2.39 -2.96
C GLU A 491 -5.96 -1.15 -2.06
N PRO A 492 -6.95 -0.96 -1.17
CA PRO A 492 -6.81 0.05 -0.15
C PRO A 492 -5.67 -0.32 0.80
N VAL A 493 -5.02 0.68 1.40
CA VAL A 493 -3.97 0.47 2.40
C VAL A 493 -4.44 -0.50 3.49
N ASP A 494 -3.81 -1.68 3.52
CA ASP A 494 -4.07 -2.69 4.55
C ASP A 494 -3.40 -2.28 5.87
N PRO A 495 -4.12 -2.23 7.00
CA PRO A 495 -3.56 -1.77 8.27
C PRO A 495 -2.38 -2.61 8.76
N ILE A 496 -2.39 -3.93 8.53
CA ILE A 496 -1.31 -4.82 8.99
C ILE A 496 -0.06 -4.62 8.12
N ALA A 497 -0.23 -4.56 6.81
CA ALA A 497 0.85 -4.22 5.88
C ALA A 497 1.42 -2.83 6.16
N PHE A 498 0.57 -1.86 6.50
CA PHE A 498 0.97 -0.50 6.86
C PHE A 498 1.79 -0.46 8.14
N GLN A 499 1.37 -1.17 9.20
CA GLN A 499 2.14 -1.29 10.43
C GLN A 499 3.50 -1.94 10.20
N LYS A 500 3.56 -3.03 9.42
CA LYS A 500 4.83 -3.68 9.03
C LYS A 500 5.74 -2.72 8.26
N PHE A 501 5.17 -1.92 7.36
CA PHE A 501 5.92 -0.93 6.60
C PHE A 501 6.50 0.16 7.51
N ILE A 502 5.72 0.68 8.46
CA ILE A 502 6.17 1.64 9.48
C ILE A 502 7.28 1.04 10.35
N SER A 503 7.06 -0.15 10.92
CA SER A 503 8.07 -0.83 11.74
C SER A 503 9.36 -1.05 10.98
N HIS A 504 9.26 -1.38 9.69
CA HIS A 504 10.43 -1.55 8.84
C HIS A 504 11.18 -0.23 8.61
N LEU A 505 10.48 0.88 8.36
CA LEU A 505 11.10 2.19 8.15
C LEU A 505 11.70 2.80 9.42
N LEU A 506 11.31 2.33 10.60
CA LEU A 506 11.75 2.86 11.89
C LEU A 506 12.62 1.89 12.71
N ALA A 507 12.87 0.69 12.19
CA ALA A 507 13.93 -0.22 12.66
C ALA A 507 15.30 0.33 12.23
#